data_AF-A0A6L5YGD9-F1
#
_entry.id   AF-A0A6L5YGD9-F1
#
_cell.length_a   1.000
_cell.length_b   1.000
_cell.length_c   1.000
_cell.angle_alpha   90.00
_cell.angle_beta   90.00
_cell.angle_gamma   90.00
#
_symmetry.space_group_name_H-M   'P 1'
#
loop_
_entity.id
_entity.type
_entity.pdbx_description
1 polymer ?
#
loop_
_entity_poly.entity_id
_entity_poly.type
_entity_poly.pdbx_seq_one_letter_code
_entity_poly.pdbx_strand_id
1 'polypeptide(L)'
;MDENLKIYNEVRTVPTEAKRSITGGRLKGKTEINPMWRIKTLTDQFGPCGIGWYYEVTKQWLEPSGNEVAAFVNINLYIKVAGEWSKPISGVGGAMFVENQKSGAYVSDECYKMATTDAISVACKQLGIGADVYWDADKTKYTDPAQPTENDRKRLEPVFSELKRIGYSANSVCKTYKIASVYDLSDLQIKDFLQKTKNMPDKEAG
;
A
#
# COMPACT_ATOMS: atom_id res chain seq x y z
N MET A 1 0.92 -20.45 3.14
CA MET A 1 0.65 -19.39 2.14
C MET A 1 0.80 -20.04 0.78
N ASP A 2 -0.07 -19.70 -0.17
CA ASP A 2 -0.01 -20.19 -1.56
C ASP A 2 1.29 -19.66 -2.21
N GLU A 3 2.13 -20.54 -2.75
CA GLU A 3 3.42 -20.18 -3.36
C GLU A 3 3.25 -19.15 -4.48
N ASN A 4 2.10 -19.17 -5.16
CA ASN A 4 1.78 -18.25 -6.27
C ASN A 4 1.68 -16.78 -5.82
N LEU A 5 1.32 -16.53 -4.55
CA LEU A 5 1.16 -15.18 -4.02
C LEU A 5 2.39 -14.67 -3.26
N LYS A 6 3.51 -15.40 -3.29
CA LYS A 6 4.70 -15.05 -2.51
C LYS A 6 5.18 -13.63 -2.78
N ILE A 7 5.59 -13.34 -4.02
CA ILE A 7 6.07 -12.00 -4.42
C ILE A 7 4.99 -10.96 -4.17
N TYR A 8 3.75 -11.23 -4.59
CA TYR A 8 2.63 -10.31 -4.43
C TYR A 8 2.46 -9.87 -2.96
N ASN A 9 2.47 -10.83 -2.02
CA ASN A 9 2.32 -10.54 -0.59
C ASN A 9 3.51 -9.78 0.00
N GLU A 10 4.73 -10.01 -0.51
CA GLU A 10 5.94 -9.31 -0.07
C GLU A 10 5.93 -7.83 -0.49
N VAL A 11 5.36 -7.50 -1.66
CA VAL A 11 5.46 -6.16 -2.26
C VAL A 11 4.17 -5.34 -2.27
N ARG A 12 3.03 -5.94 -1.92
CA ARG A 12 1.71 -5.28 -1.98
C ARG A 12 1.53 -4.11 -1.01
N THR A 13 2.24 -4.11 0.11
CA THR A 13 2.08 -3.11 1.16
C THR A 13 3.10 -1.99 0.96
N VAL A 14 2.63 -0.77 0.71
CA VAL A 14 3.52 0.39 0.65
C VAL A 14 3.75 0.93 2.06
N PRO A 15 5.00 1.18 2.49
CA PRO A 15 5.28 1.76 3.79
C PRO A 15 4.89 3.25 3.82
N THR A 16 4.57 3.78 5.00
CA THR A 16 4.01 5.13 5.17
C THR A 16 4.93 6.23 4.63
N GLU A 17 6.25 6.08 4.81
CA GLU A 17 7.27 7.02 4.30
C GLU A 17 7.35 7.07 2.76
N ALA A 18 6.81 6.07 2.07
CA ALA A 18 6.71 6.05 0.61
C ALA A 18 5.34 6.51 0.09
N LYS A 19 4.39 6.85 1.00
CA LYS A 19 3.05 7.35 0.66
C LYS A 19 3.00 8.88 0.84
N ARG A 20 2.40 9.57 -0.12
CA ARG A 20 2.04 10.99 -0.01
C ARG A 20 0.57 11.19 -0.36
N SER A 21 -0.16 11.89 0.49
CA SER A 21 -1.54 12.28 0.19
C SER A 21 -1.57 13.42 -0.82
N ILE A 22 -2.35 13.26 -1.89
CA ILE A 22 -2.53 14.29 -2.90
C ILE A 22 -3.59 15.28 -2.40
N THR A 23 -3.22 16.54 -2.23
CA THR A 23 -4.06 17.57 -1.58
C THR A 23 -4.78 18.49 -2.57
N GLY A 24 -4.40 18.47 -3.84
CA GLY A 24 -4.91 19.37 -4.89
C GLY A 24 -5.19 18.67 -6.22
N GLY A 25 -5.90 19.37 -7.09
CA GLY A 25 -6.23 18.89 -8.43
C GLY A 25 -7.24 17.74 -8.46
N ARG A 26 -7.37 17.11 -9.63
CA ARG A 26 -8.36 16.04 -9.89
C ARG A 26 -8.13 14.77 -9.05
N LEU A 27 -6.90 14.58 -8.56
CA LEU A 27 -6.50 13.42 -7.76
C LEU A 27 -6.55 13.68 -6.25
N LYS A 28 -7.17 14.78 -5.81
CA LYS A 28 -7.30 15.11 -4.39
C LYS A 28 -7.91 13.95 -3.60
N GLY A 29 -7.27 13.60 -2.47
CA GLY A 29 -7.66 12.49 -1.61
C GLY A 29 -7.14 11.12 -2.05
N LYS A 30 -6.41 11.04 -3.17
CA LYS A 30 -5.68 9.83 -3.56
C LYS A 30 -4.29 9.79 -2.94
N THR A 31 -3.70 8.61 -2.92
CA THR A 31 -2.33 8.39 -2.46
C THR A 31 -1.38 8.27 -3.65
N GLU A 32 -0.34 9.07 -3.61
CA GLU A 32 0.83 8.93 -4.47
C GLU A 32 1.85 8.02 -3.78
N ILE A 33 2.50 7.17 -4.56
CA ILE A 33 3.58 6.30 -4.09
C ILE A 33 4.88 6.80 -4.69
N ASN A 34 5.89 6.99 -3.84
CA ASN A 34 7.22 7.41 -4.25
C ASN A 34 7.81 6.43 -5.29
N PRO A 35 8.16 6.89 -6.51
CA PRO A 35 8.70 6.01 -7.53
C PRO A 35 10.04 5.35 -7.16
N MET A 36 10.88 6.02 -6.36
CA MET A 36 12.14 5.45 -5.88
C MET A 36 11.91 4.26 -4.95
N TRP A 37 10.80 4.24 -4.20
CA TRP A 37 10.44 3.07 -3.41
C TRP A 37 10.17 1.87 -4.31
N ARG A 38 9.50 2.03 -5.46
CA ARG A 38 9.29 0.93 -6.41
C ARG A 38 10.60 0.39 -6.98
N ILE A 39 11.53 1.28 -7.33
CA ILE A 39 12.87 0.89 -7.80
C ILE A 39 13.62 0.12 -6.71
N LYS A 40 13.53 0.59 -5.46
CA LYS A 40 14.09 -0.12 -4.30
C LYS A 40 13.45 -1.49 -4.14
N THR A 41 12.12 -1.60 -4.24
CA THR A 41 11.40 -2.87 -4.13
C THR A 41 11.80 -3.85 -5.23
N LEU A 42 11.88 -3.42 -6.49
CA LEU A 42 12.41 -4.27 -7.58
C LEU A 42 13.82 -4.77 -7.27
N THR A 43 14.67 -3.89 -6.74
CA THR A 43 16.06 -4.23 -6.40
C THR A 43 16.16 -5.19 -5.23
N ASP A 44 15.32 -5.02 -4.22
CA ASP A 44 15.25 -5.86 -3.03
C ASP A 44 14.77 -7.28 -3.38
N GLN A 45 13.78 -7.38 -4.26
CA GLN A 45 13.15 -8.65 -4.62
C GLN A 45 13.94 -9.45 -5.65
N PHE A 46 14.54 -8.77 -6.62
CA PHE A 46 15.15 -9.43 -7.78
C PHE A 46 16.67 -9.23 -7.87
N GLY A 47 17.25 -8.23 -7.20
CA GLY A 47 18.65 -7.82 -7.31
C GLY A 47 18.84 -6.55 -8.15
N PRO A 48 20.08 -6.09 -8.40
CA PRO A 48 20.36 -4.83 -9.12
C PRO A 48 19.74 -4.77 -10.53
N CYS A 49 19.39 -3.55 -10.97
CA CYS A 49 18.95 -3.32 -12.34
C CYS A 49 20.04 -3.76 -13.35
N GLY A 50 19.66 -4.45 -14.41
CA GLY A 50 20.55 -5.12 -15.38
C GLY A 50 20.97 -6.54 -14.98
N ILE A 51 20.70 -6.97 -13.74
CA ILE A 51 21.08 -8.31 -13.23
C ILE A 51 19.84 -9.11 -12.83
N GLY A 52 19.03 -8.53 -11.94
CA GLY A 52 17.83 -9.14 -11.37
C GLY A 52 16.55 -8.72 -12.06
N TRP A 53 16.53 -7.48 -12.52
CA TRP A 53 15.44 -6.90 -13.30
C TRP A 53 16.04 -5.88 -14.26
N TYR A 54 15.35 -5.55 -15.33
CA TYR A 54 15.70 -4.43 -16.21
C TYR A 54 14.46 -3.99 -16.98
N TYR A 55 14.57 -2.87 -17.67
CA TYR A 55 13.52 -2.45 -18.59
C TYR A 55 14.14 -1.91 -19.88
N GLU A 56 13.35 -1.98 -20.94
CA GLU A 56 13.66 -1.41 -22.24
C GLU A 56 12.60 -0.38 -22.59
N VAL A 57 13.03 0.77 -23.10
CA VAL A 57 12.12 1.76 -23.69
C VAL A 57 11.80 1.32 -25.12
N THR A 58 10.53 1.03 -25.40
CA THR A 58 10.09 0.54 -26.70
C THR A 58 9.55 1.66 -27.59
N LYS A 59 9.08 2.75 -27.00
CA LYS A 59 8.60 3.93 -27.73
C LYS A 59 8.66 5.18 -26.85
N GLN A 60 9.00 6.31 -27.46
CA GLN A 60 8.83 7.65 -26.89
C GLN A 60 8.19 8.54 -27.95
N TRP A 61 7.21 9.36 -27.57
CA TRP A 61 6.59 10.31 -28.48
C TRP A 61 5.97 11.49 -27.73
N LEU A 62 5.77 12.58 -28.46
CA LEU A 62 4.97 13.72 -28.06
C LEU A 62 3.60 13.64 -28.74
N GLU A 63 2.55 13.91 -27.98
CA GLU A 63 1.17 13.96 -28.45
C GLU A 63 0.60 15.37 -28.19
N PRO A 64 0.46 16.21 -29.22
CA PRO A 64 -0.13 17.54 -29.07
C PRO A 64 -1.65 17.48 -28.93
N SER A 65 -2.21 18.31 -28.05
CA SER A 65 -3.66 18.49 -27.89
C SER A 65 -3.96 19.95 -27.57
N GLY A 66 -4.42 20.70 -28.58
CA GLY A 66 -4.63 22.14 -28.45
C GLY A 66 -3.31 22.87 -28.17
N ASN A 67 -3.27 23.61 -27.07
CA ASN A 67 -2.08 24.36 -26.65
C ASN A 67 -1.19 23.57 -25.67
N GLU A 68 -1.46 22.28 -25.46
CA GLU A 68 -0.68 21.41 -24.57
C GLU A 68 -0.03 20.28 -25.37
N VAL A 69 1.05 19.73 -24.83
CA VAL A 69 1.75 18.58 -25.41
C VAL A 69 2.10 17.61 -24.30
N ALA A 70 1.66 16.37 -24.43
CA ALA A 70 2.03 15.28 -23.52
C ALA A 70 3.19 14.47 -24.09
N ALA A 71 4.13 14.07 -23.25
CA ALA A 71 5.15 13.09 -23.54
C ALA A 71 4.71 11.73 -23.02
N PHE A 72 4.84 10.70 -23.85
CA PHE A 72 4.54 9.32 -23.48
C PHE A 72 5.75 8.42 -23.67
N VAL A 73 5.85 7.42 -22.80
CA VAL A 73 6.89 6.39 -22.86
C VAL A 73 6.25 5.02 -22.69
N ASN A 74 6.53 4.12 -23.63
CA ASN A 74 6.25 2.70 -23.48
C ASN A 74 7.53 1.98 -23.04
N ILE A 75 7.38 1.05 -22.09
CA ILE A 75 8.45 0.17 -21.67
C ILE A 75 8.03 -1.29 -21.68
N ASN A 76 9.03 -2.16 -21.74
CA ASN A 76 8.93 -3.54 -21.30
C ASN A 76 9.83 -3.72 -20.08
N LEU A 77 9.27 -4.14 -18.94
CA LEU A 77 9.99 -4.53 -17.74
C LEU A 77 10.19 -6.06 -17.75
N TYR A 78 11.35 -6.51 -17.26
CA TYR A 78 11.72 -7.91 -17.14
C TYR A 78 12.25 -8.17 -15.73
N ILE A 79 11.91 -9.32 -15.17
CA ILE A 79 12.39 -9.78 -13.85
C ILE A 79 12.98 -11.18 -13.97
N LYS A 80 13.91 -11.52 -13.09
CA LYS A 80 14.52 -12.84 -13.01
C LYS A 80 14.05 -13.56 -11.75
N VAL A 81 13.44 -14.73 -11.92
CA VAL A 81 12.95 -15.55 -10.81
C VAL A 81 13.49 -16.97 -10.99
N ALA A 82 14.09 -17.54 -9.94
CA ALA A 82 14.67 -18.88 -9.96
C ALA A 82 15.64 -19.15 -11.14
N GLY A 83 16.34 -18.11 -11.62
CA GLY A 83 17.29 -18.22 -12.73
C GLY A 83 16.70 -17.93 -14.12
N GLU A 84 15.37 -17.85 -14.25
CA GLU A 84 14.68 -17.62 -15.52
C GLU A 84 14.20 -16.18 -15.66
N TRP A 85 14.31 -15.62 -16.86
CA TRP A 85 13.79 -14.30 -17.19
C TRP A 85 12.31 -14.36 -17.55
N SER A 86 11.54 -13.39 -17.06
CA SER A 86 10.13 -13.24 -17.40
C SER A 86 9.94 -12.88 -18.89
N LYS A 87 8.70 -13.09 -19.36
CA LYS A 87 8.18 -12.36 -20.52
C LYS A 87 8.09 -10.85 -20.21
N PRO A 88 8.00 -9.98 -21.24
CA PRO A 88 7.86 -8.55 -21.03
C PRO A 88 6.60 -8.21 -20.22
N ILE A 89 6.79 -7.33 -19.24
CA ILE A 89 5.73 -6.73 -18.42
C ILE A 89 5.58 -5.29 -18.89
N SER A 90 4.52 -5.02 -19.64
CA SER A 90 4.36 -3.73 -20.29
C SER A 90 4.00 -2.60 -19.32
N GLY A 91 4.53 -1.42 -19.59
CA GLY A 91 4.18 -0.18 -18.90
C GLY A 91 4.04 0.97 -19.89
N VAL A 92 3.08 1.86 -19.63
CA VAL A 92 2.92 3.12 -20.35
C VAL A 92 2.87 4.22 -19.32
N GLY A 93 3.67 5.26 -19.50
CA GLY A 93 3.70 6.41 -18.61
C GLY A 93 3.59 7.71 -19.39
N GLY A 94 3.11 8.74 -18.69
CA GLY A 94 2.87 10.05 -19.27
C GLY A 94 3.38 11.19 -18.40
N ALA A 95 3.77 12.28 -19.04
CA ALA A 95 4.06 13.55 -18.38
C ALA A 95 3.77 14.71 -19.34
N MET A 96 3.52 15.91 -18.83
CA MET A 96 3.35 17.08 -19.70
C MET A 96 4.71 17.56 -20.19
N PHE A 97 4.87 17.68 -21.51
CA PHE A 97 5.98 18.39 -22.15
C PHE A 97 5.69 19.89 -22.21
N VAL A 98 4.48 20.26 -22.65
CA VAL A 98 3.96 21.63 -22.61
C VAL A 98 2.66 21.65 -21.81
N GLU A 99 2.65 22.36 -20.69
CA GLU A 99 1.48 22.54 -19.82
C GLU A 99 1.05 24.01 -19.82
N ASN A 100 -0.25 24.28 -19.97
CA ASN A 100 -0.75 25.65 -19.86
C ASN A 100 -1.03 26.02 -18.42
N GLN A 101 -0.21 26.91 -17.87
CA GLN A 101 -0.38 27.43 -16.53
C GLN A 101 -0.91 28.87 -16.58
N LYS A 102 -1.34 29.41 -15.43
CA LYS A 102 -1.84 30.79 -15.33
C LYS A 102 -0.84 31.85 -15.79
N SER A 103 0.47 31.56 -15.66
CA SER A 103 1.58 32.42 -16.08
C SER A 103 2.03 32.19 -17.53
N GLY A 104 1.35 31.34 -18.28
CA GLY A 104 1.71 30.96 -19.64
C GLY A 104 2.11 29.49 -19.78
N ALA A 105 2.55 29.11 -20.98
CA ALA A 105 3.00 27.77 -21.27
C ALA A 105 4.32 27.46 -20.54
N TYR A 106 4.34 26.35 -19.79
CA TYR A 106 5.53 25.80 -19.17
C TYR A 106 6.02 24.61 -19.99
N VAL A 107 7.30 24.60 -20.34
CA VAL A 107 7.94 23.51 -21.07
C VAL A 107 8.85 22.72 -20.12
N SER A 108 8.67 21.40 -20.05
CA SER A 108 9.46 20.52 -19.17
C SER A 108 10.48 19.70 -19.96
N ASP A 109 11.75 19.93 -19.72
CA ASP A 109 12.87 19.10 -20.20
C ASP A 109 12.98 17.74 -19.49
N GLU A 110 12.32 17.60 -18.33
CA GLU A 110 12.26 16.36 -17.55
C GLU A 110 11.11 15.43 -17.95
N CYS A 111 10.26 15.81 -18.92
CA CYS A 111 9.02 15.09 -19.26
C CYS A 111 9.24 13.59 -19.55
N TYR A 112 10.25 13.22 -20.34
CA TYR A 112 10.51 11.81 -20.63
C TYR A 112 11.05 11.02 -19.43
N LYS A 113 11.80 11.65 -18.51
CA LYS A 113 12.26 11.00 -17.28
C LYS A 113 11.09 10.72 -16.33
N MET A 114 10.19 11.70 -16.21
CA MET A 114 8.95 11.55 -15.45
C MET A 114 8.05 10.47 -16.05
N ALA A 115 7.81 10.50 -17.37
CA ALA A 115 7.00 9.51 -18.07
C ALA A 115 7.61 8.10 -18.01
N THR A 116 8.94 7.96 -18.08
CA THR A 116 9.62 6.66 -17.91
C THR A 116 9.38 6.09 -16.52
N THR A 117 9.48 6.94 -15.50
CA THR A 117 9.27 6.55 -14.11
C THR A 117 7.81 6.15 -13.82
N ASP A 118 6.85 6.83 -14.46
CA ASP A 118 5.44 6.46 -14.43
C ASP A 118 5.19 5.13 -15.17
N ALA A 119 5.83 4.90 -16.32
CA ALA A 119 5.73 3.65 -17.06
C ALA A 119 6.23 2.45 -16.24
N ILE A 120 7.35 2.61 -15.53
CA ILE A 120 7.86 1.61 -14.57
C ILE A 120 6.83 1.39 -13.46
N SER A 121 6.25 2.47 -12.93
CA SER A 121 5.21 2.37 -11.90
C SER A 121 3.99 1.58 -12.37
N VAL A 122 3.59 1.71 -13.63
CA VAL A 122 2.51 0.94 -14.24
C VAL A 122 2.88 -0.54 -14.38
N ALA A 123 4.08 -0.84 -14.89
CA ALA A 123 4.56 -2.23 -15.00
C ALA A 123 4.63 -2.92 -13.62
N CYS A 124 5.12 -2.21 -12.60
CA CYS A 124 5.21 -2.69 -11.22
C CYS A 124 3.85 -3.11 -10.62
N LYS A 125 2.74 -2.50 -11.04
CA LYS A 125 1.40 -2.90 -10.57
C LYS A 125 1.05 -4.32 -10.96
N GLN A 126 1.53 -4.79 -12.12
CA GLN A 126 1.30 -6.17 -12.58
C GLN A 126 2.03 -7.20 -11.70
N LEU A 127 3.08 -6.78 -10.99
CA LEU A 127 3.80 -7.60 -10.00
C LEU A 127 3.16 -7.53 -8.59
N GLY A 128 2.11 -6.72 -8.42
CA GLY A 128 1.49 -6.45 -7.13
C GLY A 128 2.16 -5.35 -6.32
N ILE A 129 3.17 -4.65 -6.83
CA ILE A 129 3.92 -3.63 -6.06
C ILE A 129 3.00 -2.46 -5.69
N GLY A 130 2.73 -2.34 -4.40
CA GLY A 130 1.83 -1.33 -3.83
C GLY A 130 0.35 -1.52 -4.16
N ALA A 131 -0.08 -2.77 -4.35
CA ALA A 131 -1.47 -3.10 -4.62
C ALA A 131 -2.46 -2.61 -3.53
N ASP A 132 -2.02 -2.50 -2.27
CA ASP A 132 -2.86 -2.02 -1.15
C ASP A 132 -3.43 -0.61 -1.36
N VAL A 133 -2.70 0.25 -2.08
CA VAL A 133 -3.13 1.61 -2.43
C VAL A 133 -4.22 1.63 -3.51
N TYR A 134 -4.21 0.64 -4.41
CA TYR A 134 -5.12 0.58 -5.56
C TYR A 134 -6.35 -0.27 -5.31
N TRP A 135 -6.29 -1.15 -4.33
CA TRP A 135 -7.31 -2.14 -4.07
C TRP A 135 -7.81 -2.02 -2.62
N ASP A 136 -8.90 -1.26 -2.45
CA ASP A 136 -9.54 -1.04 -1.15
C ASP A 136 -10.19 -2.33 -0.55
N ALA A 137 -10.46 -3.35 -1.37
CA ALA A 137 -11.21 -4.55 -0.98
C ALA A 137 -10.35 -5.75 -0.50
N ASP A 138 -9.03 -5.66 -0.59
CA ASP A 138 -8.03 -6.65 -0.12
C ASP A 138 -7.28 -6.07 1.07
N LYS A 139 -7.89 -5.09 1.76
CA LYS A 139 -7.72 -4.97 3.20
C LYS A 139 -8.23 -6.27 3.81
N THR A 140 -7.42 -7.33 3.73
CA THR A 140 -7.56 -8.45 4.65
C THR A 140 -7.66 -7.83 6.03
N LYS A 141 -8.53 -8.37 6.87
CA LYS A 141 -8.88 -7.86 8.20
C LYS A 141 -7.69 -7.77 9.19
N TYR A 142 -6.45 -7.78 8.69
CA TYR A 142 -5.19 -7.91 9.40
C TYR A 142 -4.19 -6.79 9.12
N THR A 143 -4.56 -5.70 8.43
CA THR A 143 -3.66 -4.54 8.36
C THR A 143 -4.45 -3.25 8.42
N ASP A 144 -4.24 -2.56 9.55
CA ASP A 144 -4.64 -1.20 9.89
C ASP A 144 -6.03 -0.98 10.55
N PRO A 145 -6.25 -1.42 11.81
CA PRO A 145 -6.94 -0.54 12.76
C PRO A 145 -5.98 0.60 13.11
N ALA A 146 -6.48 1.84 13.07
CA ALA A 146 -5.75 3.02 13.54
C ALA A 146 -4.89 2.70 14.76
N GLN A 147 -3.60 3.00 14.71
CA GLN A 147 -2.71 2.63 15.80
C GLN A 147 -3.26 3.19 17.12
N PRO A 148 -3.44 2.35 18.14
CA PRO A 148 -4.10 2.74 19.37
C PRO A 148 -3.27 3.80 20.09
N THR A 149 -3.93 4.91 20.44
CA THR A 149 -3.30 6.00 21.19
C THR A 149 -2.91 5.53 22.59
N GLU A 150 -2.03 6.27 23.27
CA GLU A 150 -1.67 5.96 24.67
C GLU A 150 -2.90 5.96 25.60
N ASN A 151 -3.89 6.79 25.31
CA ASN A 151 -5.16 6.84 26.02
C ASN A 151 -5.99 5.57 25.80
N ASP A 152 -6.03 5.03 24.57
CA ASP A 152 -6.73 3.78 24.27
C ASP A 152 -6.11 2.60 25.00
N ARG A 153 -4.78 2.57 25.13
CA ARG A 153 -4.06 1.53 25.86
C ARG A 153 -4.42 1.53 27.34
N LYS A 154 -4.39 2.69 28.00
CA LYS A 154 -4.76 2.83 29.43
C LYS A 154 -6.22 2.47 29.67
N ARG A 155 -7.11 2.88 28.77
CA ARG A 155 -8.55 2.58 28.87
C ARG A 155 -8.87 1.09 28.76
N LEU A 156 -8.10 0.35 27.96
CA LEU A 156 -8.33 -1.06 27.66
C LEU A 156 -7.46 -2.04 28.45
N GLU A 157 -6.49 -1.55 29.23
CA GLU A 157 -5.64 -2.37 30.10
C GLU A 157 -6.44 -3.31 31.03
N PRO A 158 -7.57 -2.90 31.63
CA PRO A 158 -8.40 -3.81 32.43
C PRO A 158 -9.01 -4.94 31.58
N VAL A 159 -9.40 -4.66 30.33
CA VAL A 159 -10.00 -5.63 29.40
C VAL A 159 -8.97 -6.69 29.02
N PHE A 160 -7.74 -6.28 28.68
CA PHE A 160 -6.68 -7.21 28.31
C PHE A 160 -6.22 -8.08 29.50
N SER A 161 -6.15 -7.48 30.70
CA SER A 161 -5.81 -8.21 31.92
C SER A 161 -6.86 -9.27 32.24
N GLU A 162 -8.13 -8.91 32.13
CA GLU A 162 -9.25 -9.82 32.37
C GLU A 162 -9.29 -10.94 31.33
N LEU A 163 -9.12 -10.63 30.04
CA LEU A 163 -9.01 -11.62 28.97
C LEU A 163 -7.90 -12.65 29.22
N LYS A 164 -6.76 -12.19 29.71
CA LYS A 164 -5.65 -13.06 30.10
C LYS A 164 -6.03 -13.96 31.27
N ARG A 165 -6.73 -13.43 32.29
CA ARG A 165 -7.20 -14.18 33.46
C ARG A 165 -8.14 -15.32 33.07
N ILE A 166 -9.15 -15.04 32.25
CA ILE A 166 -10.15 -16.04 31.84
C ILE A 166 -9.68 -16.91 30.66
N GLY A 167 -8.54 -16.59 30.04
CA GLY A 167 -7.98 -17.33 28.91
C GLY A 167 -8.64 -17.07 27.56
N TYR A 168 -9.33 -15.94 27.40
CA TYR A 168 -10.02 -15.56 26.17
C TYR A 168 -9.18 -14.60 25.33
N SER A 169 -9.38 -14.64 24.01
CA SER A 169 -8.73 -13.71 23.09
C SER A 169 -9.54 -12.42 22.90
N ALA A 170 -8.89 -11.33 22.49
CA ALA A 170 -9.57 -10.08 22.14
C ALA A 170 -10.63 -10.27 21.03
N ASN A 171 -10.44 -11.25 20.15
CA ASN A 171 -11.43 -11.61 19.12
C ASN A 171 -12.77 -12.06 19.72
N SER A 172 -12.75 -12.69 20.89
CA SER A 172 -13.98 -13.11 21.59
C SER A 172 -14.82 -11.89 22.00
N VAL A 173 -14.17 -10.83 22.47
CA VAL A 173 -14.82 -9.57 22.83
C VAL A 173 -15.39 -8.87 21.59
N CYS A 174 -14.62 -8.83 20.51
CA CYS A 174 -15.05 -8.24 19.25
C CYS A 174 -16.33 -8.89 18.71
N LYS A 175 -16.41 -10.23 18.80
CA LYS A 175 -17.62 -10.99 18.42
C LYS A 175 -18.82 -10.68 19.31
N THR A 176 -18.64 -10.64 20.64
CA THR A 176 -19.71 -10.35 21.60
C THR A 176 -20.35 -8.99 21.36
N TYR A 177 -19.53 -7.96 21.13
CA TYR A 177 -20.00 -6.59 20.95
C TYR A 177 -20.21 -6.18 19.49
N LYS A 178 -19.97 -7.10 18.54
CA LYS A 178 -20.08 -6.88 17.09
C LYS A 178 -19.27 -5.66 16.61
N ILE A 179 -18.05 -5.54 17.12
CA ILE A 179 -17.10 -4.49 16.78
C ILE A 179 -15.92 -5.06 15.99
N ALA A 180 -15.27 -4.22 15.17
CA ALA A 180 -14.19 -4.66 14.30
C ALA A 180 -12.87 -4.84 15.07
N SER A 181 -12.65 -4.02 16.09
CA SER A 181 -11.45 -4.02 16.92
C SER A 181 -11.81 -3.88 18.40
N VAL A 182 -11.00 -4.46 19.28
CA VAL A 182 -11.12 -4.24 20.73
C VAL A 182 -10.90 -2.76 21.11
N TYR A 183 -10.21 -2.02 20.26
CA TYR A 183 -10.01 -0.58 20.40
C TYR A 183 -11.30 0.23 20.19
N ASP A 184 -12.31 -0.35 19.55
CA ASP A 184 -13.60 0.29 19.27
C ASP A 184 -14.63 0.17 20.42
N LEU A 185 -14.25 -0.47 21.54
CA LEU A 185 -15.15 -0.62 22.68
C LEU A 185 -15.55 0.75 23.24
N SER A 186 -16.84 0.97 23.48
CA SER A 186 -17.30 2.10 24.30
C SER A 186 -17.10 1.82 25.79
N ASP A 187 -17.05 2.87 26.61
CA ASP A 187 -16.87 2.71 28.07
C ASP A 187 -17.99 1.89 28.72
N LEU A 188 -19.21 1.93 28.15
CA LEU A 188 -20.32 1.08 28.57
C LEU A 188 -20.05 -0.40 28.28
N GLN A 189 -19.50 -0.71 27.11
CA GLN A 189 -19.15 -2.08 26.73
C GLN A 189 -17.97 -2.63 27.55
N ILE A 190 -17.00 -1.78 27.89
CA ILE A 190 -15.90 -2.14 28.81
C ILE A 190 -16.47 -2.54 30.18
N LYS A 191 -17.34 -1.69 30.75
CA LYS A 191 -17.96 -1.99 32.06
C LYS A 191 -18.82 -3.25 32.02
N ASP A 192 -19.62 -3.43 30.98
CA ASP A 192 -20.44 -4.62 30.80
C ASP A 192 -19.60 -5.89 30.67
N PHE A 193 -18.49 -5.84 29.93
CA PHE A 193 -17.57 -6.96 29.76
C PHE A 193 -16.98 -7.39 31.10
N LEU A 194 -16.36 -6.45 31.82
CA LEU A 194 -15.73 -6.72 33.12
C LEU A 194 -16.73 -7.23 34.16
N GLN A 195 -17.98 -6.75 34.12
CA GLN A 195 -19.01 -7.22 35.03
C GLN A 195 -19.45 -8.66 34.72
N LYS A 196 -19.56 -9.03 33.44
CA LYS A 196 -19.96 -10.38 33.02
C LYS A 196 -18.87 -11.42 33.27
N THR A 197 -17.60 -11.04 33.16
CA THR A 197 -16.47 -11.97 33.33
C THR A 197 -16.04 -12.14 34.78
N LYS A 198 -16.47 -11.24 35.68
CA LYS A 198 -16.12 -11.26 37.12
C LYS A 198 -16.31 -12.61 37.81
N ASN A 199 -17.34 -13.37 37.42
CA ASN A 199 -17.67 -14.66 38.01
C ASN A 199 -17.18 -15.86 37.19
N MET A 200 -16.42 -15.64 36.11
CA MET A 200 -15.85 -16.70 35.30
C MET A 200 -14.59 -17.26 35.98
N PRO A 201 -14.39 -18.59 35.92
CA PRO A 201 -13.20 -19.22 36.47
C PRO A 201 -11.92 -18.73 35.78
N ASP A 202 -10.83 -18.68 36.52
CA ASP A 202 -9.50 -18.43 35.96
C ASP A 202 -9.11 -19.57 35.01
N LYS A 203 -8.31 -19.26 33.98
CA LYS A 203 -7.73 -20.28 33.12
C LYS A 203 -6.86 -21.21 33.97
N GLU A 204 -7.24 -22.49 34.06
CA GLU A 204 -6.42 -23.50 34.74
C GLU A 204 -5.00 -23.48 34.18
N ALA A 205 -4.01 -23.38 35.07
CA ALA A 205 -2.60 -23.39 34.73
C ALA A 205 -2.21 -24.79 34.26
N GLY A 206 -2.33 -25.03 32.96
CA GLY A 206 -1.67 -26.12 32.24
C GLY A 206 -0.28 -25.73 31.79
#